data_AF-A0A9E0INL2-F1
#
_entry.id   AF-A0A9E0INL2-F1
#
_cell.length_a   1.000
_cell.length_b   1.000
_cell.length_c   1.000
_cell.angle_alpha   90.00
_cell.angle_beta   90.00
_cell.angle_gamma   90.00
#
_symmetry.space_group_name_H-M   'P 1'
#
loop_
_entity.id
_entity.type
_entity.pdbx_description
1 polymer ?
#
loop_
_entity_poly.entity_id
_entity_poly.type
_entity_poly.pdbx_seq_one_letter_code
_entity_poly.pdbx_strand_id
1 'polypeptide(L)'
;MISATLVLVMGLVTALARPAFAADDGALVAAQAAFDRAQDDYVAKRYDEAAAGFLKAYESRPFPQFLYNSAAAFHMKGKAGADVAAYEKAVEGYKRYLQADPAASDKAKVEKAITVLEAEIKRLKAAPVVPPGTAPNPATTAPSQEVQNLGDVKVRGLLVIESEPTGATIYLDDKSKGKFGTTPWSGQLEGEHLVIVEKEGYKAADSKIAANPDRLTVLKLDMSEASFFGRVEITSNVPGAEVYADDRTVGAIGKTPLKTEFKPGKHKIWVTAEGYDEVEKELDVIAGETAEVAVTLKGGPVGYVYVRGQDIEQSSIWADGELLCERGPCRKALREGWHRVTVSRDGYKSYTRRIEVQAKTETSIKVSLAKKPSRSDAIAAYALSAVFLGGGAYAGLQSNKLRDELDADIMAGTPPVDSEDPRFLRGKIYAWVADGAFVLGGVTALTAIYYTFRDKGLPSTAILDVGAVGFSPQVGPTYAGLGMEVSW
;
A
#
# COMPACT_ATOMS: atom_id res chain seq x y z
N MET A 1 -7.93 -52.13 1.16
CA MET A 1 -8.54 -50.82 1.49
C MET A 1 -7.90 -49.80 0.57
N ILE A 2 -8.74 -49.18 -0.25
CA ILE A 2 -8.38 -48.32 -1.38
C ILE A 2 -8.28 -46.88 -0.85
N SER A 3 -7.17 -46.19 -1.11
CA SER A 3 -7.11 -44.72 -0.97
C SER A 3 -6.78 -44.13 -2.33
N ALA A 4 -7.79 -43.45 -2.89
CA ALA A 4 -7.78 -42.84 -4.20
C ALA A 4 -7.10 -41.47 -4.16
N THR A 5 -6.18 -41.26 -5.10
CA THR A 5 -5.51 -40.00 -5.40
C THR A 5 -6.43 -39.12 -6.23
N LEU A 6 -6.85 -37.96 -5.71
CA LEU A 6 -7.60 -36.96 -6.45
C LEU A 6 -6.64 -35.86 -6.92
N VAL A 7 -6.28 -35.87 -8.20
CA VAL A 7 -5.52 -34.80 -8.86
C VAL A 7 -6.52 -33.83 -9.46
N LEU A 8 -6.59 -32.62 -8.90
CA LEU A 8 -7.41 -31.52 -9.40
C LEU A 8 -6.65 -30.80 -10.52
N VAL A 9 -7.06 -31.00 -11.77
CA VAL A 9 -6.56 -30.23 -12.93
C VAL A 9 -7.40 -28.96 -13.04
N MET A 10 -6.80 -27.81 -12.72
CA MET A 10 -7.43 -26.49 -12.90
C MET A 10 -7.05 -25.96 -14.29
N GLY A 11 -7.97 -26.11 -15.25
CA GLY A 11 -7.83 -25.57 -16.61
C GLY A 11 -8.09 -24.06 -16.62
N LEU A 12 -7.07 -23.29 -16.98
CA LEU A 12 -7.16 -21.85 -17.20
C LEU A 12 -7.80 -21.59 -18.58
N VAL A 13 -9.09 -21.25 -18.61
CA VAL A 13 -9.76 -20.77 -19.83
C VAL A 13 -9.55 -19.26 -19.92
N THR A 14 -8.58 -18.84 -20.72
CA THR A 14 -8.43 -17.43 -21.13
C THR A 14 -9.44 -17.13 -22.24
N ALA A 15 -10.65 -16.73 -21.86
CA ALA A 15 -11.57 -16.10 -22.78
C ALA A 15 -11.05 -14.70 -23.14
N LEU A 16 -10.47 -14.56 -24.34
CA LEU A 16 -10.20 -13.27 -24.95
C LEU A 16 -11.55 -12.57 -25.22
N ALA A 17 -12.00 -11.74 -24.28
CA ALA A 17 -13.09 -10.81 -24.51
C ALA A 17 -12.64 -9.84 -25.61
N ARG A 18 -13.17 -10.02 -26.83
CA ARG A 18 -13.07 -8.98 -27.86
C ARG A 18 -13.69 -7.70 -27.31
N PRO A 19 -13.03 -6.53 -27.43
CA PRO A 19 -13.63 -5.28 -27.00
C PRO A 19 -14.90 -5.06 -27.82
N ALA A 20 -16.04 -4.92 -27.14
CA ALA A 20 -17.35 -4.72 -27.76
C ALA A 20 -17.37 -3.50 -28.71
N PHE A 21 -16.49 -2.53 -28.49
CA PHE A 21 -16.33 -1.31 -29.28
C PHE A 21 -15.95 -1.54 -30.75
N ALA A 22 -15.10 -2.53 -31.06
CA ALA A 22 -14.70 -2.78 -32.45
C ALA A 22 -15.84 -3.35 -33.31
N ALA A 23 -16.78 -4.07 -32.69
CA ALA A 23 -17.98 -4.55 -33.36
C ALA A 23 -19.02 -3.43 -33.56
N ASP A 24 -19.08 -2.49 -32.61
CA ASP A 24 -20.00 -1.36 -32.62
C ASP A 24 -19.70 -0.36 -33.75
N ASP A 25 -18.41 -0.05 -33.97
CA ASP A 25 -17.95 0.80 -35.07
C ASP A 25 -18.28 0.19 -36.45
N GLY A 26 -18.11 -1.12 -36.61
CA GLY A 26 -18.44 -1.82 -37.86
C GLY A 26 -19.93 -1.79 -38.20
N ALA A 27 -20.79 -1.95 -37.20
CA ALA A 27 -22.24 -1.89 -37.34
C ALA A 27 -22.72 -0.49 -37.77
N LEU A 28 -22.11 0.56 -37.21
CA LEU A 28 -22.46 1.94 -37.52
C LEU A 28 -22.04 2.34 -38.94
N VAL A 29 -20.85 1.91 -39.38
CA VAL A 29 -20.39 2.10 -40.77
C VAL A 29 -21.30 1.37 -41.76
N ALA A 30 -21.73 0.15 -41.44
CA ALA A 30 -22.68 -0.60 -42.27
C ALA A 30 -24.05 0.10 -42.35
N ALA A 31 -24.54 0.65 -41.24
CA ALA A 31 -25.76 1.43 -41.20
C ALA A 31 -25.67 2.70 -42.05
N GLN A 32 -24.57 3.44 -41.98
CA GLN A 32 -24.29 4.62 -42.81
C GLN A 32 -24.32 4.27 -44.30
N ALA A 33 -23.59 3.24 -44.72
CA ALA A 33 -23.52 2.84 -46.13
C ALA A 33 -24.87 2.32 -46.67
N ALA A 34 -25.73 1.76 -45.82
CA ALA A 34 -27.09 1.38 -46.19
C ALA A 34 -28.01 2.61 -46.29
N PHE A 35 -27.89 3.54 -45.34
CA PHE A 35 -28.66 4.77 -45.27
C PHE A 35 -28.38 5.70 -46.47
N ASP A 36 -27.11 5.95 -46.78
CA ASP A 36 -26.74 6.85 -47.89
C ASP A 36 -27.29 6.35 -49.23
N ARG A 37 -27.15 5.03 -49.49
CA ARG A 37 -27.74 4.41 -50.68
C ARG A 37 -29.26 4.50 -50.70
N ALA A 38 -29.91 4.29 -49.56
CA ALA A 38 -31.37 4.38 -49.46
C ALA A 38 -31.88 5.80 -49.77
N GLN A 39 -31.12 6.83 -49.41
CA GLN A 39 -31.45 8.21 -49.77
C GLN A 39 -31.31 8.48 -51.27
N ASP A 40 -30.24 8.00 -51.89
CA ASP A 40 -30.07 8.11 -53.35
C ASP A 40 -31.22 7.42 -54.09
N ASP A 41 -31.62 6.24 -53.63
CA ASP A 41 -32.78 5.50 -54.16
C ASP A 41 -34.09 6.27 -53.95
N TYR A 42 -34.27 6.89 -52.78
CA TYR A 42 -35.45 7.69 -52.48
C TYR A 42 -35.57 8.89 -53.43
N VAL A 43 -34.48 9.63 -53.63
CA VAL A 43 -34.41 10.76 -54.56
C VAL A 43 -34.65 10.30 -56.01
N ALA A 44 -34.15 9.12 -56.37
CA ALA A 44 -34.40 8.49 -57.67
C ALA A 44 -35.83 7.90 -57.82
N LYS A 45 -36.70 8.05 -56.81
CA LYS A 45 -38.06 7.48 -56.75
C LYS A 45 -38.09 5.94 -56.82
N ARG A 46 -36.96 5.28 -56.53
CA ARG A 46 -36.80 3.84 -56.35
C ARG A 46 -37.21 3.46 -54.92
N TYR A 47 -38.49 3.60 -54.64
CA TYR A 47 -39.00 3.57 -53.26
C TYR A 47 -38.91 2.20 -52.59
N ASP A 48 -38.99 1.09 -53.33
CA ASP A 48 -38.83 -0.25 -52.75
C ASP A 48 -37.38 -0.47 -52.31
N GLU A 49 -36.42 -0.08 -53.14
CA GLU A 49 -34.99 -0.13 -52.87
C GLU A 49 -34.63 0.79 -51.69
N ALA A 50 -35.16 2.02 -51.69
CA ALA A 50 -35.00 2.95 -50.58
C ALA A 50 -35.53 2.37 -49.26
N ALA A 51 -36.75 1.83 -49.25
CA ALA A 51 -37.35 1.26 -48.06
C ALA A 51 -36.54 0.07 -47.52
N ALA A 52 -36.04 -0.79 -48.41
CA ALA A 52 -35.18 -1.91 -48.06
C ALA A 52 -33.82 -1.45 -47.53
N GLY A 53 -33.23 -0.42 -48.12
CA GLY A 53 -31.97 0.18 -47.66
C GLY A 53 -32.09 0.77 -46.26
N PHE A 54 -33.18 1.49 -45.95
CA PHE A 54 -33.44 1.99 -44.60
C PHE A 54 -33.68 0.87 -43.58
N LEU A 55 -34.38 -0.20 -43.96
CA LEU A 55 -34.53 -1.37 -43.07
C LEU A 55 -33.18 -2.06 -42.83
N LYS A 56 -32.33 -2.17 -43.85
CA LYS A 56 -30.97 -2.68 -43.69
C LYS A 56 -30.11 -1.81 -42.77
N ALA A 57 -30.29 -0.49 -42.82
CA ALA A 57 -29.66 0.42 -41.87
C ALA A 57 -30.15 0.14 -40.44
N TYR A 58 -31.45 -0.09 -40.24
CA TYR A 58 -32.06 -0.48 -38.97
C TYR A 58 -31.55 -1.83 -38.44
N GLU A 59 -31.41 -2.83 -39.31
CA GLU A 59 -30.85 -4.13 -38.96
C GLU A 59 -29.37 -4.04 -38.54
N SER A 60 -28.63 -3.11 -39.15
CA SER A 60 -27.24 -2.84 -38.79
C SER A 60 -27.14 -2.09 -37.46
N ARG A 61 -27.97 -1.06 -37.26
CA ARG A 61 -28.05 -0.28 -36.01
C ARG A 61 -29.50 0.18 -35.78
N PRO A 62 -30.19 -0.27 -34.71
CA PRO A 62 -31.64 -0.16 -34.57
C PRO A 62 -32.11 1.24 -34.11
N PHE A 63 -31.82 2.27 -34.91
CA PHE A 63 -32.34 3.62 -34.67
C PHE A 63 -33.77 3.76 -35.22
N PRO A 64 -34.77 4.16 -34.40
CA PRO A 64 -36.17 4.25 -34.82
C PRO A 64 -36.40 5.11 -36.07
N GLN A 65 -35.56 6.11 -36.30
CA GLN A 65 -35.64 7.03 -37.44
C GLN A 65 -35.47 6.30 -38.79
N PHE A 66 -34.76 5.17 -38.83
CA PHE A 66 -34.67 4.34 -40.02
C PHE A 66 -36.00 3.64 -40.35
N LEU A 67 -36.80 3.27 -39.35
CA LEU A 67 -38.15 2.74 -39.56
C LEU A 67 -39.07 3.82 -40.14
N TYR A 68 -38.98 5.06 -39.63
CA TYR A 68 -39.71 6.19 -40.19
C TYR A 68 -39.36 6.42 -41.67
N ASN A 69 -38.07 6.41 -42.03
CA ASN A 69 -37.64 6.62 -43.42
C ASN A 69 -38.09 5.51 -44.36
N SER A 70 -38.05 4.25 -43.91
CA SER A 70 -38.61 3.13 -44.66
C SER A 70 -40.11 3.28 -44.89
N ALA A 71 -40.87 3.67 -43.86
CA ALA A 71 -42.29 3.94 -43.96
C ALA A 71 -42.59 5.12 -44.90
N ALA A 72 -41.77 6.17 -44.86
CA ALA A 72 -41.87 7.33 -45.76
C ALA A 72 -41.67 6.94 -47.24
N ALA A 73 -40.72 6.07 -47.54
CA ALA A 73 -40.51 5.53 -48.89
C ALA A 73 -41.75 4.78 -49.40
N PHE A 74 -42.31 3.88 -48.59
CA PHE A 74 -43.55 3.19 -48.96
C PHE A 74 -44.76 4.12 -49.05
N HIS A 75 -44.85 5.15 -48.21
CA HIS A 75 -45.90 6.17 -48.31
C HIS A 75 -45.81 6.88 -49.67
N MET A 76 -44.61 7.34 -50.06
CA MET A 76 -44.43 8.01 -51.35
C MET A 76 -44.70 7.09 -52.54
N LYS A 77 -44.36 5.80 -52.44
CA LYS A 77 -44.73 4.79 -53.44
C LYS A 77 -46.25 4.65 -53.57
N GLY A 78 -46.94 4.50 -52.44
CA GLY A 78 -48.41 4.42 -52.39
C GLY A 78 -49.04 5.66 -53.01
N LYS A 79 -48.56 6.85 -52.63
CA LYS A 79 -49.04 8.14 -53.17
C LYS A 79 -48.79 8.27 -54.67
N ALA A 80 -47.67 7.76 -55.19
CA ALA A 80 -47.35 7.87 -56.61
C ALA A 80 -48.23 6.97 -57.51
N GLY A 81 -48.67 5.81 -57.00
CA GLY A 81 -49.36 4.78 -57.80
C GLY A 81 -50.72 4.31 -57.29
N ALA A 82 -51.25 4.90 -56.20
CA ALA A 82 -52.38 4.35 -55.45
C ALA A 82 -52.17 2.87 -55.04
N ASP A 83 -50.93 2.51 -54.68
CA ASP A 83 -50.54 1.14 -54.36
C ASP A 83 -50.95 0.78 -52.92
N VAL A 84 -51.95 -0.09 -52.81
CA VAL A 84 -52.48 -0.58 -51.53
C VAL A 84 -51.42 -1.30 -50.70
N ALA A 85 -50.59 -2.14 -51.33
CA ALA A 85 -49.56 -2.90 -50.62
C ALA A 85 -48.46 -1.98 -50.08
N ALA A 86 -48.15 -0.91 -50.83
CA ALA A 86 -47.23 0.12 -50.35
C ALA A 86 -47.81 0.88 -49.14
N TYR A 87 -49.09 1.28 -49.18
CA TYR A 87 -49.71 1.93 -48.02
C TYR A 87 -49.77 1.02 -46.78
N GLU A 88 -50.03 -0.28 -46.93
CA GLU A 88 -50.00 -1.23 -45.82
C GLU A 88 -48.63 -1.29 -45.15
N LYS A 89 -47.56 -1.38 -45.95
CA LYS A 89 -46.17 -1.35 -45.44
C LYS A 89 -45.83 -0.01 -44.79
N ALA A 90 -46.31 1.11 -45.34
CA ALA A 90 -46.11 2.43 -44.74
C ALA A 90 -46.77 2.53 -43.36
N VAL A 91 -48.02 2.08 -43.23
CA VAL A 91 -48.75 2.05 -41.96
C VAL A 91 -48.04 1.15 -40.94
N GLU A 92 -47.61 -0.05 -41.34
CA GLU A 92 -46.86 -0.95 -40.47
C GLU A 92 -45.55 -0.29 -39.98
N GLY A 93 -44.76 0.27 -40.90
CA GLY A 93 -43.50 0.93 -40.59
C GLY A 93 -43.68 2.13 -39.65
N TYR A 94 -44.69 2.97 -39.88
CA TYR A 94 -45.00 4.09 -38.97
C TYR A 94 -45.45 3.63 -37.59
N LYS A 95 -46.25 2.55 -37.48
CA LYS A 95 -46.61 1.97 -36.18
C LYS A 95 -45.37 1.44 -35.45
N ARG A 96 -44.48 0.73 -36.15
CA ARG A 96 -43.20 0.25 -35.59
C ARG A 96 -42.30 1.40 -35.14
N TYR A 97 -42.27 2.49 -35.91
CA TYR A 97 -41.55 3.70 -35.51
C TYR A 97 -42.09 4.27 -34.19
N LEU A 98 -43.41 4.50 -34.08
CA LEU A 98 -44.01 5.04 -32.85
C LEU A 98 -43.94 4.09 -31.66
N GLN A 99 -43.86 2.78 -31.90
CA GLN A 99 -43.60 1.80 -30.86
C GLN A 99 -42.16 1.86 -30.35
N ALA A 100 -41.20 2.06 -31.25
CA ALA A 100 -39.78 2.15 -30.93
C ALA A 100 -39.40 3.52 -30.32
N ASP A 101 -40.10 4.59 -30.69
CA ASP A 101 -39.95 5.93 -30.13
C ASP A 101 -41.31 6.54 -29.72
N PRO A 102 -41.86 6.16 -28.54
CA PRO A 102 -43.16 6.67 -28.07
C PRO A 102 -43.18 8.17 -27.77
N ALA A 103 -42.01 8.78 -27.60
CA ALA A 103 -41.80 10.19 -27.27
C ALA A 103 -41.40 11.03 -28.50
N ALA A 104 -41.50 10.46 -29.71
CA ALA A 104 -41.22 11.12 -30.97
C ALA A 104 -41.93 12.48 -31.07
N SER A 105 -41.17 13.55 -31.36
CA SER A 105 -41.69 14.93 -31.42
C SER A 105 -42.73 15.14 -32.53
N ASP A 106 -42.74 14.28 -33.54
CA ASP A 106 -43.65 14.30 -34.68
C ASP A 106 -44.77 13.25 -34.58
N LYS A 107 -44.91 12.57 -33.43
CA LYS A 107 -45.92 11.52 -33.19
C LYS A 107 -47.31 11.87 -33.73
N ALA A 108 -47.82 13.06 -33.42
CA ALA A 108 -49.15 13.49 -33.86
C ALA A 108 -49.27 13.58 -35.39
N LYS A 109 -48.19 13.96 -36.10
CA LYS A 109 -48.17 13.99 -37.57
C LYS A 109 -48.18 12.57 -38.15
N VAL A 110 -47.41 11.66 -37.54
CA VAL A 110 -47.34 10.26 -37.95
C VAL A 110 -48.67 9.53 -37.69
N GLU A 111 -49.31 9.76 -36.54
CA GLU A 111 -50.64 9.20 -36.22
C GLU A 111 -51.71 9.69 -37.19
N LYS A 112 -51.67 10.98 -37.57
CA LYS A 112 -52.55 11.51 -38.62
C LYS A 112 -52.31 10.82 -39.96
N ALA A 113 -51.05 10.65 -40.35
CA ALA A 113 -50.71 9.95 -41.59
C ALA A 113 -51.23 8.50 -41.57
N ILE A 114 -51.00 7.75 -40.47
CA ILE A 114 -51.53 6.40 -40.29
C ILE A 114 -53.04 6.37 -40.51
N THR A 115 -53.79 7.27 -39.86
CA THR A 115 -55.26 7.33 -39.95
C THR A 115 -55.73 7.55 -41.39
N VAL A 116 -55.12 8.49 -42.10
CA VAL A 116 -55.46 8.80 -43.49
C VAL A 116 -55.11 7.62 -44.42
N LEU A 117 -53.95 7.01 -44.24
CA LEU A 117 -53.52 5.87 -45.05
C LEU A 117 -54.40 4.63 -44.81
N GLU A 118 -54.82 4.36 -43.57
CA GLU A 118 -55.75 3.26 -43.26
C GLU A 118 -57.12 3.47 -43.91
N ALA A 119 -57.65 4.69 -43.87
CA ALA A 119 -58.89 5.04 -44.56
C ALA A 119 -58.75 4.86 -46.08
N GLU A 120 -57.61 5.27 -46.65
CA GLU A 120 -57.31 5.12 -48.07
C GLU A 120 -57.20 3.65 -48.50
N ILE A 121 -56.50 2.82 -47.71
CA ILE A 121 -56.42 1.36 -47.94
C ILE A 121 -57.82 0.76 -47.99
N LYS A 122 -58.68 1.13 -47.02
CA LYS A 122 -60.08 0.66 -46.99
C LYS A 122 -60.86 1.11 -48.22
N ARG A 123 -60.70 2.36 -48.65
CA ARG A 123 -61.37 2.92 -49.84
C ARG A 123 -60.95 2.20 -51.12
N LEU A 124 -59.65 2.02 -51.33
CA LEU A 124 -59.10 1.37 -52.52
C LEU A 124 -59.48 -0.12 -52.59
N LYS A 125 -59.53 -0.83 -51.45
CA LYS A 125 -60.01 -2.22 -51.39
C LYS A 125 -61.51 -2.37 -51.64
N ALA A 126 -62.30 -1.35 -51.29
CA ALA A 126 -63.75 -1.34 -51.48
C ALA A 126 -64.17 -0.85 -52.88
N ALA A 127 -63.24 -0.39 -53.72
CA ALA A 127 -63.54 0.07 -55.06
C ALA A 127 -64.10 -1.08 -55.92
N PRO A 128 -65.21 -0.88 -56.64
CA PRO A 128 -65.83 -1.94 -57.42
C PRO A 128 -64.87 -2.43 -58.51
N VAL A 129 -64.72 -3.75 -58.62
CA VAL A 129 -63.97 -4.37 -59.72
C VAL A 129 -64.70 -4.05 -61.03
N VAL A 130 -64.10 -3.20 -61.84
CA VAL A 130 -64.69 -2.75 -63.11
C VAL A 130 -64.70 -3.93 -64.09
N PRO A 131 -65.84 -4.25 -64.75
CA PRO A 131 -65.90 -5.31 -65.74
C PRO A 131 -64.91 -5.09 -66.90
N PRO A 132 -64.34 -6.16 -67.48
CA PRO A 132 -63.42 -6.05 -68.60
C PRO A 132 -64.05 -5.26 -69.76
N GLY A 133 -63.41 -4.16 -70.18
CA GLY A 133 -63.86 -3.31 -71.28
C GLY A 133 -64.48 -1.96 -70.87
N THR A 134 -64.67 -1.70 -69.58
CA THR A 134 -65.09 -0.38 -69.07
C THR A 134 -63.88 0.36 -68.51
N ALA A 135 -63.70 1.64 -68.89
CA ALA A 135 -62.61 2.45 -68.35
C ALA A 135 -62.82 2.67 -66.83
N PRO A 136 -61.82 2.43 -65.97
CA PRO A 136 -61.93 2.72 -64.55
C PRO A 136 -62.23 4.21 -64.32
N ASN A 137 -63.13 4.52 -63.39
CA ASN A 137 -63.36 5.91 -63.01
C ASN A 137 -62.08 6.44 -62.32
N PRO A 138 -61.40 7.45 -62.87
CA PRO A 138 -60.14 7.98 -62.30
C PRO A 138 -60.28 8.44 -60.84
N ALA A 139 -61.48 8.88 -60.45
CA ALA A 139 -61.78 9.28 -59.08
C ALA A 139 -61.75 8.12 -58.07
N THR A 140 -61.92 6.87 -58.53
CA THR A 140 -61.86 5.68 -57.67
C THR A 140 -60.47 5.05 -57.58
N THR A 141 -59.63 5.24 -58.60
CA THR A 141 -58.31 4.60 -58.70
C THR A 141 -57.11 5.50 -58.39
N ALA A 142 -57.28 6.83 -58.39
CA ALA A 142 -56.24 7.77 -57.96
C ALA A 142 -56.19 7.90 -56.42
N PRO A 143 -55.06 8.33 -55.83
CA PRO A 143 -54.97 8.66 -54.42
C PRO A 143 -55.99 9.73 -54.02
N SER A 144 -56.64 9.56 -52.86
CA SER A 144 -57.61 10.53 -52.36
C SER A 144 -57.01 11.91 -52.06
N GLN A 145 -57.86 12.93 -52.05
CA GLN A 145 -57.46 14.30 -51.71
C GLN A 145 -56.86 14.38 -50.29
N GLU A 146 -57.31 13.53 -49.37
CA GLU A 146 -56.78 13.45 -48.01
C GLU A 146 -55.32 12.99 -48.00
N VAL A 147 -54.96 11.99 -48.81
CA VAL A 147 -53.57 11.57 -49.00
C VAL A 147 -52.76 12.68 -49.69
N GLN A 148 -53.32 13.35 -50.68
CA GLN A 148 -52.64 14.49 -51.32
C GLN A 148 -52.35 15.61 -50.31
N ASN A 149 -53.28 15.87 -49.39
CA ASN A 149 -53.15 16.88 -48.34
C ASN A 149 -52.12 16.52 -47.25
N LEU A 150 -51.65 15.28 -47.17
CA LEU A 150 -50.49 14.94 -46.33
C LEU A 150 -49.18 15.52 -46.87
N GLY A 151 -49.16 15.95 -48.13
CA GLY A 151 -47.97 16.50 -48.78
C GLY A 151 -46.98 15.39 -49.18
N ASP A 152 -45.82 15.81 -49.68
CA ASP A 152 -44.72 14.89 -49.94
C ASP A 152 -43.96 14.65 -48.64
N VAL A 153 -43.78 13.39 -48.28
CA VAL A 153 -42.95 13.03 -47.14
C VAL A 153 -41.50 13.15 -47.57
N LYS A 154 -40.64 13.62 -46.67
CA LYS A 154 -39.18 13.55 -46.85
C LYS A 154 -38.62 12.52 -45.88
N VAL A 155 -37.63 11.77 -46.35
CA VAL A 155 -36.74 11.01 -45.47
C VAL A 155 -35.90 12.00 -44.66
N ARG A 156 -35.49 11.58 -43.46
CA ARG A 156 -34.78 12.42 -42.50
C ARG A 156 -33.37 11.90 -42.29
N GLY A 157 -32.44 12.83 -42.14
CA GLY A 157 -31.12 12.64 -41.57
C GLY A 157 -31.19 12.28 -40.09
N LEU A 158 -30.05 11.83 -39.58
CA LEU A 158 -29.91 11.36 -38.22
C LEU A 158 -28.54 11.80 -37.70
N LEU A 159 -28.50 12.45 -36.55
CA LEU A 159 -27.26 12.68 -35.82
C LEU A 159 -27.16 11.64 -34.71
N VAL A 160 -26.01 10.97 -34.63
CA VAL A 160 -25.66 10.03 -33.57
C VAL A 160 -24.47 10.60 -32.82
N ILE A 161 -24.59 10.75 -31.50
CA ILE A 161 -23.53 11.24 -30.62
C ILE A 161 -23.13 10.13 -29.66
N GLU A 162 -21.90 9.65 -29.80
CA GLU A 162 -21.30 8.62 -28.96
C GLU A 162 -20.07 9.17 -28.24
N SER A 163 -19.77 8.62 -27.06
CA SER A 163 -18.54 8.95 -26.34
C SER A 163 -17.91 7.74 -25.70
N GLU A 164 -16.59 7.81 -25.51
CA GLU A 164 -15.83 6.86 -24.72
C GLU A 164 -15.19 7.60 -23.52
N PRO A 165 -15.61 7.32 -22.27
CA PRO A 165 -16.63 6.35 -21.85
C PRO A 165 -18.08 6.77 -22.19
N THR A 166 -19.00 5.81 -22.17
CA THR A 166 -20.44 6.04 -22.43
C THR A 166 -21.16 6.66 -21.21
N GLY A 167 -22.36 7.21 -21.44
CA GLY A 167 -23.15 7.85 -20.39
C GLY A 167 -22.64 9.23 -19.99
N ALA A 168 -21.95 9.93 -20.89
CA ALA A 168 -21.56 11.33 -20.73
C ALA A 168 -22.77 12.24 -20.92
N THR A 169 -22.83 13.35 -20.19
CA THR A 169 -23.85 14.39 -20.36
C THR A 169 -23.53 15.22 -21.60
N ILE A 170 -24.52 15.43 -22.46
CA ILE A 170 -24.40 16.22 -23.68
C ILE A 170 -24.99 17.61 -23.44
N TYR A 171 -24.26 18.65 -23.82
CA TYR A 171 -24.73 20.03 -23.93
C TYR A 171 -24.60 20.49 -25.38
N LEU A 172 -25.54 21.33 -25.82
CA LEU A 172 -25.59 21.84 -27.18
C LEU A 172 -25.45 23.37 -27.19
N ASP A 173 -24.44 23.86 -27.90
CA ASP A 173 -24.02 25.26 -28.07
C ASP A 173 -23.53 25.94 -26.79
N ASP A 174 -24.36 25.95 -25.75
CA ASP A 174 -24.11 26.61 -24.48
C ASP A 174 -24.62 25.75 -23.31
N LYS A 175 -23.74 25.51 -22.33
CA LYS A 175 -24.06 24.77 -21.10
C LYS A 175 -25.16 25.45 -20.28
N SER A 176 -25.34 26.77 -20.41
CA SER A 176 -26.37 27.53 -19.68
C SER A 176 -27.80 27.11 -20.03
N LYS A 177 -28.02 26.52 -21.21
CA LYS A 177 -29.32 25.99 -21.67
C LYS A 177 -29.72 24.69 -20.96
N GLY A 178 -28.85 24.15 -20.11
CA GLY A 178 -29.06 22.91 -19.39
C GLY A 178 -28.70 21.66 -20.21
N LYS A 179 -28.95 20.51 -19.60
CA LYS A 179 -28.66 19.19 -20.19
C LYS A 179 -29.50 18.97 -21.45
N PHE A 180 -28.83 18.72 -22.57
CA PHE A 180 -29.49 18.33 -23.83
C PHE A 180 -29.80 16.84 -23.85
N GLY A 181 -28.86 15.98 -23.43
CA GLY A 181 -29.01 14.53 -23.46
C GLY A 181 -27.89 13.78 -22.75
N THR A 182 -27.77 12.48 -23.01
CA THR A 182 -26.65 11.65 -22.56
C THR A 182 -26.21 10.72 -23.68
N THR A 183 -24.91 10.43 -23.78
CA THR A 183 -24.39 9.46 -24.75
C THR A 183 -24.74 8.02 -24.34
N PRO A 184 -25.00 7.12 -25.30
CA PRO A 184 -25.23 7.42 -26.72
C PRO A 184 -26.58 8.14 -26.92
N TRP A 185 -26.60 9.14 -27.79
CA TRP A 185 -27.81 9.88 -28.17
C TRP A 185 -28.01 9.82 -29.67
N SER A 186 -29.26 9.70 -30.13
CA SER A 186 -29.61 9.81 -31.54
C SER A 186 -30.88 10.63 -31.76
N GLY A 187 -30.90 11.44 -32.81
CA GLY A 187 -32.02 12.30 -33.12
C GLY A 187 -31.80 13.18 -34.34
N GLN A 188 -32.80 13.99 -34.67
CA GLN A 188 -32.69 14.95 -35.77
C GLN A 188 -32.13 16.27 -35.24
N LEU A 189 -31.13 16.81 -35.94
CA LEU A 189 -30.55 18.12 -35.66
C LEU A 189 -30.16 18.77 -36.99
N GLU A 190 -30.24 20.10 -37.09
CA GLU A 190 -29.94 20.86 -38.30
C GLU A 190 -29.13 22.10 -37.95
N GLY A 191 -28.10 22.38 -38.74
CA GLY A 191 -27.27 23.58 -38.60
C GLY A 191 -25.94 23.30 -37.92
N GLU A 192 -25.17 24.37 -37.73
CA GLU A 192 -23.89 24.30 -37.02
C GLU A 192 -24.12 24.34 -35.51
N HIS A 193 -23.55 23.38 -34.81
CA HIS A 193 -23.64 23.28 -33.36
C HIS A 193 -22.31 22.95 -32.72
N LEU A 194 -22.11 23.44 -31.50
CA LEU A 194 -21.02 23.00 -30.62
C LEU A 194 -21.57 21.91 -29.69
N VAL A 195 -21.13 20.67 -29.87
CA VAL A 195 -21.47 19.58 -28.97
C VAL A 195 -20.41 19.51 -27.88
N ILE A 196 -20.82 19.64 -26.62
CA ILE A 196 -19.93 19.51 -25.46
C ILE A 196 -20.35 18.28 -24.66
N VAL A 197 -19.41 17.40 -24.36
CA VAL A 197 -19.65 16.20 -23.54
C VAL A 197 -18.86 16.25 -22.24
N GLU A 198 -19.53 15.89 -21.15
CA GLU A 198 -18.94 15.84 -19.82
C GLU A 198 -19.28 14.55 -19.07
N LYS A 199 -18.28 14.03 -18.35
CA LYS A 199 -18.38 12.85 -17.51
C LYS A 199 -17.47 13.06 -16.32
N GLU A 200 -17.96 12.72 -15.14
CA GLU A 200 -17.17 12.72 -13.91
C GLU A 200 -15.93 11.84 -14.07
N GLY A 201 -14.75 12.36 -13.70
CA GLY A 201 -13.46 11.66 -13.84
C GLY A 201 -12.71 11.92 -15.16
N TYR A 202 -13.30 12.65 -16.12
CA TYR A 202 -12.74 12.84 -17.46
C TYR A 202 -12.65 14.32 -17.83
N LYS A 203 -11.72 14.65 -18.73
CA LYS A 203 -11.66 15.98 -19.35
C LYS A 203 -12.87 16.15 -20.27
N ALA A 204 -13.57 17.28 -20.14
CA ALA A 204 -14.62 17.64 -21.07
C ALA A 204 -14.07 17.64 -22.51
N ALA A 205 -14.84 17.10 -23.45
CA ALA A 205 -14.53 17.15 -24.87
C ALA A 205 -15.61 17.97 -25.57
N ASP A 206 -15.21 18.72 -26.59
CA ASP A 206 -16.12 19.47 -27.43
C ASP A 206 -15.78 19.28 -28.91
N SER A 207 -16.80 19.38 -29.76
CA SER A 207 -16.64 19.30 -31.20
C SER A 207 -17.70 20.12 -31.91
N LYS A 208 -17.29 20.87 -32.93
CA LYS A 208 -18.20 21.58 -33.82
C LYS A 208 -18.66 20.63 -34.91
N ILE A 209 -19.97 20.54 -35.09
CA ILE A 209 -20.59 19.74 -36.14
C ILE A 209 -21.53 20.59 -36.98
N ALA A 210 -21.59 20.30 -38.27
CA ALA A 210 -22.60 20.82 -39.18
C ALA A 210 -23.62 19.70 -39.42
N ALA A 211 -24.67 19.66 -38.60
CA ALA A 211 -25.72 18.67 -38.70
C ALA A 211 -26.51 18.88 -39.99
N ASN A 212 -26.50 17.88 -40.87
CA ASN A 212 -27.28 17.91 -42.10
C ASN A 212 -28.60 17.15 -41.89
N PRO A 213 -29.76 17.80 -42.09
CA PRO A 213 -31.06 17.19 -41.86
C PRO A 213 -31.39 16.09 -42.88
N ASP A 214 -30.55 15.88 -43.89
CA ASP A 214 -30.67 14.90 -44.95
C ASP A 214 -29.49 13.91 -44.96
N ARG A 215 -28.65 13.78 -43.92
CA ARG A 215 -27.62 12.71 -43.86
C ARG A 215 -27.55 12.04 -42.50
N LEU A 216 -27.04 10.80 -42.45
CA LEU A 216 -26.58 10.21 -41.21
C LEU A 216 -25.21 10.82 -40.88
N THR A 217 -25.08 11.39 -39.68
CA THR A 217 -23.83 11.96 -39.18
C THR A 217 -23.53 11.30 -37.84
N VAL A 218 -22.32 10.77 -37.70
CA VAL A 218 -21.84 10.17 -36.46
C VAL A 218 -20.77 11.06 -35.87
N LEU A 219 -20.99 11.52 -34.65
CA LEU A 219 -20.00 12.20 -33.83
C LEU A 219 -19.55 11.26 -32.72
N LYS A 220 -18.31 10.81 -32.80
CA LYS A 220 -17.64 10.03 -31.74
C LYS A 220 -16.66 10.93 -31.00
N LEU A 221 -16.79 10.99 -29.68
CA LEU A 221 -15.97 11.84 -28.81
C LEU A 221 -15.22 10.97 -27.79
N ASP A 222 -13.90 10.89 -27.93
CA ASP A 222 -13.06 10.19 -26.97
C ASP A 222 -12.63 11.16 -25.86
N MET A 223 -12.99 10.83 -24.63
CA MET A 223 -12.67 11.64 -23.47
C MET A 223 -11.46 11.04 -22.76
N SER A 224 -10.42 11.85 -22.57
CA SER A 224 -9.27 11.43 -21.77
C SER A 224 -9.60 11.50 -20.28
N GLU A 225 -9.17 10.50 -19.51
CA GLU A 225 -9.15 10.61 -18.05
C GLU A 225 -8.44 11.92 -17.68
N ALA A 226 -9.08 12.71 -16.83
CA ALA A 226 -8.38 13.83 -16.28
C ALA A 226 -7.42 13.28 -15.23
N SER A 227 -6.12 13.42 -15.50
CA SER A 227 -5.08 13.11 -14.52
C SER A 227 -5.22 14.09 -13.37
N PHE A 228 -6.01 13.67 -12.39
CA PHE A 228 -6.39 14.46 -11.22
C PHE A 228 -5.50 14.13 -10.03
N PHE A 229 -4.22 13.82 -10.24
CA PHE A 229 -3.36 13.61 -9.09
C PHE A 229 -3.38 14.86 -8.21
N GLY A 230 -3.58 14.67 -6.91
CA GLY A 230 -3.32 15.73 -5.94
C GLY A 230 -1.82 15.77 -5.68
N ARG A 231 -1.25 16.96 -5.62
CA ARG A 231 0.15 17.12 -5.23
C ARG A 231 0.24 16.99 -3.72
N VAL A 232 1.22 16.26 -3.23
CA VAL A 232 1.44 16.09 -1.80
C VAL A 232 2.84 16.55 -1.47
N GLU A 233 2.94 17.44 -0.49
CA GLU A 233 4.21 17.92 0.05
C GLU A 233 4.35 17.46 1.51
N ILE A 234 5.31 16.58 1.76
CA ILE A 234 5.55 15.97 3.07
C ILE A 234 6.84 16.54 3.64
N THR A 235 6.73 17.20 4.78
CA THR A 235 7.86 17.80 5.50
C THR A 235 8.02 17.17 6.88
N SER A 236 9.24 17.17 7.40
CA SER A 236 9.55 16.67 8.75
C SER A 236 10.60 17.54 9.43
N ASN A 237 10.56 17.61 10.76
CA ASN A 237 11.61 18.21 11.58
C ASN A 237 12.96 17.48 11.42
N VAL A 238 12.94 16.23 10.95
CA VAL A 238 14.14 15.45 10.60
C VAL A 238 14.29 15.42 9.08
N PRO A 239 15.30 16.09 8.50
CA PRO A 239 15.56 16.03 7.07
C PRO A 239 16.09 14.66 6.67
N GLY A 240 15.68 14.17 5.50
CA GLY A 240 16.08 12.86 4.99
C GLY A 240 15.33 11.66 5.64
N ALA A 241 14.27 11.92 6.41
CA ALA A 241 13.42 10.87 6.96
C ALA A 241 12.72 10.11 5.83
N GLU A 242 12.66 8.78 5.93
CA GLU A 242 12.06 7.92 4.91
C GLU A 242 10.54 8.00 5.00
N VAL A 243 9.91 8.11 3.84
CA VAL A 243 8.46 8.20 3.70
C VAL A 243 7.96 6.96 2.99
N TYR A 244 6.92 6.33 3.54
CA TYR A 244 6.21 5.20 2.98
C TYR A 244 4.75 5.60 2.77
N ALA A 245 4.10 5.02 1.77
CA ALA A 245 2.72 5.33 1.45
C ALA A 245 1.94 4.10 1.02
N ASP A 246 0.73 3.97 1.55
CA ASP A 246 -0.27 2.90 1.34
C ASP A 246 0.22 1.48 1.68
N ASP A 247 1.29 1.01 1.05
CA ASP A 247 1.93 -0.28 1.30
C ASP A 247 3.40 -0.12 1.69
N ARG A 248 3.71 -0.48 2.94
CA ARG A 248 5.07 -0.42 3.51
C ARG A 248 6.02 -1.45 2.88
N THR A 249 5.52 -2.52 2.30
CA THR A 249 6.34 -3.61 1.77
C THR A 249 7.02 -3.26 0.44
N VAL A 250 6.51 -2.24 -0.25
CA VAL A 250 7.06 -1.73 -1.52
C VAL A 250 8.37 -0.94 -1.30
N GLY A 251 8.65 -0.56 -0.06
CA GLY A 251 9.80 0.28 0.30
C GLY A 251 9.45 1.76 0.40
N ALA A 252 10.45 2.58 0.72
CA ALA A 252 10.25 4.01 0.87
C ALA A 252 10.00 4.67 -0.50
N ILE A 253 8.96 5.50 -0.58
CA ILE A 253 8.63 6.29 -1.78
C ILE A 253 9.56 7.51 -1.95
N GLY A 254 10.30 7.87 -0.90
CA GLY A 254 11.22 9.00 -0.93
C GLY A 254 11.68 9.41 0.47
N LYS A 255 12.30 10.59 0.54
CA LYS A 255 12.82 11.17 1.79
C LYS A 255 12.35 12.62 1.97
N THR A 256 12.17 13.06 3.21
CA THR A 256 11.72 14.43 3.52
C THR A 256 12.79 15.49 3.23
N PRO A 257 12.42 16.68 2.72
CA PRO A 257 11.09 17.04 2.22
C PRO A 257 10.79 16.32 0.90
N LEU A 258 9.60 15.72 0.79
CA LEU A 258 9.16 14.96 -0.37
C LEU A 258 8.00 15.67 -1.07
N LYS A 259 8.12 15.88 -2.38
CA LYS A 259 7.03 16.35 -3.24
C LYS A 259 6.70 15.24 -4.23
N THR A 260 5.44 14.80 -4.25
CA THR A 260 5.00 13.68 -5.08
C THR A 260 3.50 13.80 -5.39
N GLU A 261 2.99 12.91 -6.24
CA GLU A 261 1.63 12.91 -6.74
C GLU A 261 0.89 11.65 -6.26
N PHE A 262 -0.33 11.85 -5.75
CA PHE A 262 -1.20 10.79 -5.25
C PHE A 262 -2.54 10.82 -5.97
N LYS A 263 -3.18 9.65 -6.11
CA LYS A 263 -4.55 9.59 -6.62
C LYS A 263 -5.49 10.31 -5.64
N PRO A 264 -6.61 10.87 -6.09
CA PRO A 264 -7.61 11.40 -5.17
C PRO A 264 -8.15 10.32 -4.23
N GLY A 265 -8.37 10.69 -2.97
CA GLY A 265 -8.91 9.83 -1.93
C GLY A 265 -8.03 9.74 -0.69
N LYS A 266 -8.39 8.81 0.20
CA LYS A 266 -7.70 8.61 1.47
C LYS A 266 -6.48 7.72 1.31
N HIS A 267 -5.35 8.20 1.80
CA HIS A 267 -4.06 7.55 1.80
C HIS A 267 -3.50 7.47 3.22
N LYS A 268 -2.64 6.48 3.46
CA LYS A 268 -1.87 6.39 4.70
C LYS A 268 -0.40 6.58 4.41
N ILE A 269 0.24 7.43 5.19
CA ILE A 269 1.69 7.63 5.13
C ILE A 269 2.34 7.29 6.46
N TRP A 270 3.56 6.75 6.38
CA TRP A 270 4.45 6.56 7.51
C TRP A 270 5.73 7.32 7.27
N VAL A 271 6.17 8.10 8.26
CA VAL A 271 7.45 8.81 8.23
C VAL A 271 8.33 8.24 9.33
N THR A 272 9.53 7.82 8.96
CA THR A 272 10.49 7.18 9.87
C THR A 272 11.89 7.76 9.69
N ALA A 273 12.62 7.86 10.79
CA ALA A 273 14.02 8.26 10.78
C ALA A 273 14.77 7.51 11.89
N GLU A 274 16.06 7.29 11.68
CA GLU A 274 16.89 6.56 12.64
C GLU A 274 17.00 7.29 13.98
N GLY A 275 16.69 6.59 15.08
CA GLY A 275 16.65 7.16 16.43
C GLY A 275 15.36 7.90 16.79
N TYR A 276 14.41 7.97 15.86
CA TYR A 276 13.10 8.58 16.04
C TYR A 276 11.97 7.55 16.00
N ASP A 277 10.91 7.83 16.74
CA ASP A 277 9.67 7.07 16.71
C ASP A 277 8.95 7.33 15.40
N GLU A 278 8.48 6.27 14.77
CA GLU A 278 7.67 6.33 13.55
C GLU A 278 6.35 7.08 13.81
N VAL A 279 5.92 7.85 12.81
CA VAL A 279 4.62 8.53 12.84
C VAL A 279 3.78 8.09 11.63
N GLU A 280 2.57 7.61 11.92
CA GLU A 280 1.52 7.33 10.94
C GLU A 280 0.58 8.55 10.80
N LYS A 281 0.22 8.89 9.56
CA LYS A 281 -0.77 9.92 9.23
C LYS A 281 -1.70 9.45 8.13
N GLU A 282 -2.99 9.74 8.29
CA GLU A 282 -3.97 9.66 7.21
C GLU A 282 -3.98 10.99 6.45
N LEU A 283 -4.06 10.91 5.13
CA LEU A 283 -4.05 12.02 4.19
C LEU A 283 -5.25 11.88 3.26
N ASP A 284 -6.08 12.91 3.15
CA ASP A 284 -7.15 12.96 2.14
C ASP A 284 -6.68 13.84 0.99
N VAL A 285 -6.49 13.24 -0.18
CA VAL A 285 -5.92 13.89 -1.36
C VAL A 285 -7.07 14.34 -2.26
N ILE A 286 -7.16 15.64 -2.50
CA ILE A 286 -8.16 16.23 -3.39
C ILE A 286 -7.53 16.47 -4.76
N ALA A 287 -8.30 16.14 -5.81
CA ALA A 287 -7.93 16.33 -7.20
C ALA A 287 -7.49 17.77 -7.51
N GLY A 288 -6.27 17.95 -8.03
CA GLY A 288 -5.75 19.26 -8.45
C GLY A 288 -5.33 20.21 -7.32
N GLU A 289 -5.55 19.82 -6.06
CA GLU A 289 -5.07 20.57 -4.89
C GLU A 289 -3.70 20.08 -4.43
N THR A 290 -3.01 20.92 -3.65
CA THR A 290 -1.78 20.54 -2.96
C THR A 290 -2.10 20.26 -1.49
N ALA A 291 -1.93 19.01 -1.06
CA ALA A 291 -2.03 18.64 0.34
C ALA A 291 -0.65 18.75 1.01
N GLU A 292 -0.56 19.60 2.03
CA GLU A 292 0.67 19.79 2.80
C GLU A 292 0.59 19.01 4.11
N VAL A 293 1.58 18.16 4.36
CA VAL A 293 1.67 17.35 5.58
C VAL A 293 2.98 17.64 6.29
N ALA A 294 2.88 18.27 7.46
CA ALA A 294 4.02 18.47 8.35
C ALA A 294 4.01 17.41 9.46
N VAL A 295 5.08 16.63 9.55
CA VAL A 295 5.26 15.60 10.57
C VAL A 295 6.32 16.04 11.57
N THR A 296 6.05 15.81 12.85
CA THR A 296 7.04 16.00 13.93
C THR A 296 7.37 14.65 14.52
N LEU A 297 8.55 14.12 14.20
CA LEU A 297 9.07 12.90 14.77
C LEU A 297 9.57 13.17 16.20
N LYS A 298 9.18 12.29 17.12
CA LYS A 298 9.65 12.30 18.52
C LYS A 298 10.83 11.34 18.64
N GLY A 299 11.77 11.67 19.51
CA GLY A 299 13.03 10.93 19.63
C GLY A 299 14.22 11.86 19.47
N GLY A 300 15.37 11.31 19.13
CA GLY A 300 16.59 12.09 19.01
C GLY A 300 17.66 11.36 18.22
N PRO A 301 18.69 12.09 17.79
CA PRO A 301 19.80 11.48 17.09
C PRO A 301 20.46 10.39 17.95
N VAL A 302 20.88 9.32 17.29
CA VAL A 302 21.56 8.18 17.91
C VAL A 302 22.97 8.01 17.34
N GLY A 303 23.84 7.42 18.13
CA GLY A 303 25.14 6.89 17.70
C GLY A 303 25.21 5.39 18.00
N TYR A 304 26.20 4.71 17.43
CA TYR A 304 26.41 3.29 17.66
C TYR A 304 27.51 3.07 18.70
N VAL A 305 27.29 2.11 19.59
CA VAL A 305 28.34 1.59 20.46
C VAL A 305 28.64 0.16 20.04
N TYR A 306 29.91 -0.09 19.73
CA TYR A 306 30.40 -1.41 19.36
C TYR A 306 31.39 -1.94 20.39
N VAL A 307 30.91 -2.81 21.28
CA VAL A 307 31.74 -3.44 22.32
C VAL A 307 32.33 -4.74 21.77
N ARG A 308 33.66 -4.79 21.72
CA ARG A 308 34.45 -5.92 21.22
C ARG A 308 35.64 -6.18 22.15
N GLY A 309 36.30 -7.32 22.00
CA GLY A 309 37.43 -7.64 22.85
C GLY A 309 37.77 -9.13 22.80
N GLN A 310 38.81 -9.50 23.54
CA GLN A 310 39.17 -10.90 23.71
C GLN A 310 38.17 -11.58 24.65
N ASP A 311 37.67 -12.76 24.26
CA ASP A 311 36.67 -13.57 24.99
C ASP A 311 35.38 -12.80 25.37
N ILE A 312 35.01 -11.80 24.57
CA ILE A 312 33.85 -10.95 24.84
C ILE A 312 32.52 -11.72 24.72
N GLU A 313 32.54 -12.89 24.08
CA GLU A 313 31.41 -13.78 23.83
C GLU A 313 30.79 -14.35 25.11
N GLN A 314 31.51 -14.28 26.23
CA GLN A 314 31.02 -14.70 27.56
C GLN A 314 30.75 -13.50 28.48
N SER A 315 30.79 -12.28 27.94
CA SER A 315 30.57 -11.06 28.70
C SER A 315 29.17 -10.51 28.43
N SER A 316 28.48 -10.08 29.48
CA SER A 316 27.27 -9.29 29.40
C SER A 316 27.62 -7.80 29.28
N ILE A 317 26.88 -7.09 28.43
CA ILE A 317 27.10 -5.67 28.12
C ILE A 317 25.86 -4.90 28.51
N TRP A 318 26.05 -3.86 29.32
CA TRP A 318 25.00 -3.01 29.87
C TRP A 318 25.29 -1.55 29.52
N ALA A 319 24.24 -0.76 29.30
CA ALA A 319 24.32 0.69 29.22
C ALA A 319 23.30 1.31 30.16
N ASP A 320 23.75 2.22 31.03
CA ASP A 320 22.92 2.92 32.02
C ASP A 320 22.11 2.01 32.95
N GLY A 321 22.58 0.78 33.15
CA GLY A 321 21.91 -0.24 33.96
C GLY A 321 20.89 -1.09 33.21
N GLU A 322 20.66 -0.83 31.91
CA GLU A 322 19.87 -1.68 31.03
C GLU A 322 20.75 -2.67 30.27
N LEU A 323 20.29 -3.91 30.11
CA LEU A 323 21.01 -4.97 29.42
C LEU A 323 20.94 -4.72 27.91
N LEU A 324 22.08 -4.41 27.28
CA LEU A 324 22.15 -4.26 25.83
C LEU A 324 22.28 -5.60 25.11
N CYS A 325 23.17 -6.46 25.63
CA CYS A 325 23.46 -7.77 25.08
C CYS A 325 23.86 -8.73 26.20
N GLU A 326 23.26 -9.91 26.22
CA GLU A 326 23.66 -11.00 27.13
C GLU A 326 25.07 -11.51 26.85
N ARG A 327 25.51 -11.43 25.58
CA ARG A 327 26.79 -11.92 25.08
C ARG A 327 27.37 -10.96 24.04
N GLY A 328 28.68 -10.77 24.03
CA GLY A 328 29.37 -9.98 23.00
C GLY A 328 29.77 -10.79 21.76
N PRO A 329 30.37 -10.14 20.73
CA PRO A 329 30.48 -8.70 20.59
C PRO A 329 29.09 -8.06 20.39
N CYS A 330 28.92 -6.81 20.83
CA CYS A 330 27.62 -6.15 20.87
C CYS A 330 27.67 -4.82 20.14
N ARG A 331 26.83 -4.66 19.10
CA ARG A 331 26.65 -3.41 18.37
C ARG A 331 25.22 -2.93 18.53
N LYS A 332 25.01 -1.79 19.20
CA LYS A 332 23.68 -1.23 19.46
C LYS A 332 23.67 0.28 19.31
N ALA A 333 22.55 0.81 18.85
CA ALA A 333 22.30 2.25 18.82
C ALA A 333 21.94 2.73 20.22
N LEU A 334 22.54 3.85 20.65
CA LEU A 334 22.22 4.57 21.86
C LEU A 334 21.92 6.03 21.49
N ARG A 335 21.10 6.70 22.31
CA ARG A 335 20.82 8.13 22.14
C ARG A 335 22.12 8.93 22.22
N GLU A 336 22.14 10.09 21.58
CA GLU A 336 23.25 11.03 21.74
C GLU A 336 23.34 11.47 23.22
N GLY A 337 24.57 11.51 23.75
CA GLY A 337 24.86 11.95 25.11
C GLY A 337 25.76 11.00 25.90
N TRP A 338 25.82 11.22 27.21
CA TRP A 338 26.69 10.46 28.10
C TRP A 338 26.05 9.17 28.61
N HIS A 339 26.59 8.03 28.20
CA HIS A 339 26.14 6.70 28.61
C HIS A 339 27.19 6.00 29.47
N ARG A 340 26.76 5.31 30.53
CA ARG A 340 27.62 4.45 31.36
C ARG A 340 27.58 3.03 30.81
N VAL A 341 28.65 2.61 30.15
CA VAL A 341 28.78 1.25 29.62
C VAL A 341 29.51 0.37 30.63
N THR A 342 28.91 -0.78 30.95
CA THR A 342 29.46 -1.80 31.83
C THR A 342 29.60 -3.13 31.09
N VAL A 343 30.78 -3.73 31.18
CA VAL A 343 31.08 -5.05 30.60
C VAL A 343 31.49 -5.98 31.73
N SER A 344 30.75 -7.08 31.88
CA SER A 344 30.89 -8.00 33.01
C SER A 344 30.97 -9.45 32.54
N ARG A 345 31.93 -10.20 33.09
CA ARG A 345 32.13 -11.63 32.87
C ARG A 345 32.40 -12.31 34.20
N ASP A 346 31.82 -13.49 34.41
CA ASP A 346 32.04 -14.23 35.65
C ASP A 346 33.52 -14.62 35.82
N GLY A 347 34.03 -14.51 37.05
CA GLY A 347 35.45 -14.69 37.36
C GLY A 347 36.40 -13.54 36.97
N TYR A 348 35.90 -12.46 36.33
CA TYR A 348 36.70 -11.32 35.88
C TYR A 348 36.26 -10.00 36.53
N LYS A 349 37.18 -9.03 36.65
CA LYS A 349 36.85 -7.67 37.10
C LYS A 349 36.02 -6.99 36.02
N SER A 350 34.83 -6.50 36.35
CA SER A 350 33.99 -5.77 35.40
C SER A 350 34.66 -4.47 34.95
N TYR A 351 34.52 -4.13 33.68
CA TYR A 351 34.89 -2.82 33.17
C TYR A 351 33.67 -1.89 33.23
N THR A 352 33.83 -0.64 33.64
CA THR A 352 32.75 0.36 33.62
C THR A 352 33.33 1.72 33.27
N ARG A 353 32.75 2.38 32.26
CA ARG A 353 33.18 3.72 31.85
C ARG A 353 32.00 4.54 31.33
N ARG A 354 32.04 5.85 31.59
CA ARG A 354 31.17 6.80 30.91
C ARG A 354 31.77 7.16 29.55
N ILE A 355 30.97 7.01 28.51
CA ILE A 355 31.31 7.37 27.14
C ILE A 355 30.33 8.42 26.64
N GLU A 356 30.79 9.30 25.76
CA GLU A 356 29.92 10.22 25.04
C GLU A 356 29.59 9.58 23.69
N VAL A 357 28.32 9.28 23.47
CA VAL A 357 27.79 8.79 22.21
C VAL A 357 27.41 10.02 21.40
N GLN A 358 28.02 10.18 20.23
CA GLN A 358 27.70 11.28 19.31
C GLN A 358 26.80 10.78 18.20
N ALA A 359 25.93 11.65 17.69
CA ALA A 359 25.08 11.34 16.56
C ALA A 359 25.90 10.86 15.34
N LYS A 360 25.43 9.82 14.65
CA LYS A 360 26.05 9.32 13.39
C LYS A 360 27.51 8.87 13.51
N THR A 361 28.01 8.61 14.72
CA THR A 361 29.32 8.02 14.95
C THR A 361 29.17 6.62 15.52
N GLU A 362 30.26 5.84 15.42
CA GLU A 362 30.40 4.58 16.10
C GLU A 362 31.53 4.68 17.11
N THR A 363 31.21 4.50 18.40
CA THR A 363 32.18 4.37 19.48
C THR A 363 32.51 2.90 19.66
N SER A 364 33.68 2.47 19.19
CA SER A 364 34.19 1.13 19.46
C SER A 364 34.90 1.08 20.80
N ILE A 365 34.45 0.16 21.65
CA ILE A 365 35.08 -0.10 22.95
C ILE A 365 35.76 -1.47 22.85
N LYS A 366 37.08 -1.46 22.68
CA LYS A 366 37.89 -2.69 22.69
C LYS A 366 38.30 -3.02 24.13
N VAL A 367 37.56 -3.91 24.77
CA VAL A 367 37.72 -4.27 26.19
C VAL A 367 38.69 -5.44 26.37
N SER A 368 39.51 -5.36 27.42
CA SER A 368 40.33 -6.46 27.94
C SER A 368 40.05 -6.61 29.44
N LEU A 369 39.36 -7.69 29.81
CA LEU A 369 38.98 -7.95 31.20
C LEU A 369 40.12 -8.66 31.95
N ALA A 370 40.44 -8.18 33.15
CA ALA A 370 41.39 -8.82 34.04
C ALA A 370 40.70 -9.88 34.91
N LYS A 371 41.32 -11.04 35.10
CA LYS A 371 40.82 -12.08 36.02
C LYS A 371 40.79 -11.55 37.46
N LYS A 372 39.77 -11.91 38.23
CA LYS A 372 39.75 -11.62 39.66
C LYS A 372 40.91 -12.38 40.33
N PRO A 373 41.67 -11.76 41.24
CA PRO A 373 42.75 -12.44 41.93
C PRO A 373 42.19 -13.61 42.77
N SER A 374 42.90 -14.73 42.78
CA SER A 374 42.57 -15.88 43.64
C SER A 374 42.81 -15.52 45.11
N ARG A 375 41.96 -16.02 46.01
CA ARG A 375 42.10 -15.79 47.46
C ARG A 375 42.96 -16.85 48.18
N SER A 376 43.77 -17.61 47.44
CA SER A 376 44.63 -18.68 47.99
C SER A 376 45.55 -18.20 49.11
N ASP A 377 46.17 -17.02 48.94
CA ASP A 377 47.09 -16.45 49.93
C ASP A 377 46.38 -16.14 51.26
N ALA A 378 45.15 -15.62 51.18
CA ALA A 378 44.33 -15.35 52.36
C ALA A 378 43.93 -16.65 53.05
N ILE A 379 43.50 -17.66 52.27
CA ILE A 379 43.12 -18.98 52.79
C ILE A 379 44.30 -19.65 53.49
N ALA A 380 45.50 -19.64 52.88
CA ALA A 380 46.71 -20.21 53.47
C ALA A 380 47.10 -19.48 54.77
N ALA A 381 47.01 -18.15 54.80
CA ALA A 381 47.28 -17.36 56.00
C ALA A 381 46.26 -17.62 57.13
N TYR A 382 44.97 -17.76 56.80
CA TYR A 382 43.95 -18.16 57.79
C TYR A 382 44.19 -19.57 58.33
N ALA A 383 44.57 -20.52 57.48
CA ALA A 383 44.88 -21.88 57.91
C ALA A 383 46.10 -21.91 58.85
N LEU A 384 47.16 -21.18 58.51
CA LEU A 384 48.35 -21.07 59.36
C LEU A 384 48.02 -20.40 60.70
N SER A 385 47.20 -19.35 60.69
CA SER A 385 46.70 -18.71 61.91
C SER A 385 45.92 -19.67 62.78
N ALA A 386 45.01 -20.46 62.21
CA ALA A 386 44.25 -21.47 62.94
C ALA A 386 45.14 -22.53 63.59
N VAL A 387 46.21 -22.97 62.90
CA VAL A 387 47.19 -23.92 63.47
C VAL A 387 47.91 -23.31 64.66
N PHE A 388 48.38 -22.06 64.57
CA PHE A 388 49.07 -21.39 65.67
C PHE A 388 48.14 -21.12 66.86
N LEU A 389 46.94 -20.58 66.61
CA LEU A 389 45.97 -20.31 67.67
C LEU A 389 45.50 -21.61 68.33
N GLY A 390 45.22 -22.66 67.57
CA GLY A 390 44.82 -23.97 68.08
C GLY A 390 45.94 -24.67 68.85
N GLY A 391 47.16 -24.66 68.30
CA GLY A 391 48.35 -25.20 68.95
C GLY A 391 48.71 -24.45 70.24
N GLY A 392 48.57 -23.12 70.23
CA GLY A 392 48.76 -22.27 71.40
C GLY A 392 47.73 -22.55 72.49
N ALA A 393 46.44 -22.68 72.12
CA ALA A 393 45.39 -23.07 73.06
C ALA A 393 45.65 -24.46 73.65
N TYR A 394 46.04 -25.45 72.83
CA TYR A 394 46.40 -26.79 73.30
C TYR A 394 47.59 -26.76 74.27
N ALA A 395 48.68 -26.07 73.92
CA ALA A 395 49.85 -25.93 74.79
C ALA A 395 49.49 -25.23 76.10
N GLY A 396 48.65 -24.17 76.05
CA GLY A 396 48.16 -23.48 77.24
C GLY A 396 47.33 -24.39 78.14
N LEU A 397 46.45 -25.22 77.58
CA LEU A 397 45.69 -26.21 78.34
C LEU A 397 46.60 -27.27 78.97
N GLN A 398 47.64 -27.76 78.28
CA GLN A 398 48.61 -28.69 78.85
C GLN A 398 49.44 -28.04 79.97
N SER A 399 49.82 -26.77 79.81
CA SER A 399 50.51 -26.00 80.85
C SER A 399 49.64 -25.85 82.11
N ASN A 400 48.38 -25.45 81.94
CA ASN A 400 47.42 -25.35 83.05
C ASN A 400 47.19 -26.70 83.72
N LYS A 401 47.00 -27.78 82.94
CA LYS A 401 46.83 -29.13 83.50
C LYS A 401 48.00 -29.54 84.36
N LEU A 402 49.24 -29.35 83.89
CA LEU A 402 50.45 -29.65 84.67
C LEU A 402 50.52 -28.79 85.93
N ARG A 403 50.20 -27.49 85.85
CA ARG A 403 50.14 -26.61 87.02
C ARG A 403 49.12 -27.12 88.04
N ASP A 404 47.91 -27.43 87.59
CA ASP A 404 46.82 -27.88 88.45
C ASP A 404 47.13 -29.26 89.09
N GLU A 405 47.79 -30.17 88.36
CA GLU A 405 48.31 -31.44 88.91
C GLU A 405 49.38 -31.21 90.00
N LEU A 406 50.32 -30.28 89.77
CA LEU A 406 51.33 -29.93 90.76
C LEU A 406 50.72 -29.28 92.00
N ASP A 407 49.79 -28.35 91.83
CA ASP A 407 49.09 -27.70 92.93
C ASP A 407 48.29 -28.74 93.74
N ALA A 408 47.67 -29.72 93.07
CA ALA A 408 46.96 -30.82 93.74
C ALA A 408 47.91 -31.71 94.56
N ASP A 409 49.07 -32.11 94.00
CA ASP A 409 50.08 -32.89 94.73
C ASP A 409 50.64 -32.13 95.94
N ILE A 410 50.88 -30.82 95.79
CA ILE A 410 51.31 -29.93 96.88
C ILE A 410 50.25 -29.89 98.00
N MET A 411 48.96 -29.77 97.64
CA MET A 411 47.86 -29.77 98.60
C MET A 411 47.65 -31.14 99.27
N ALA A 412 47.93 -32.24 98.58
CA ALA A 412 47.77 -33.61 99.09
C ALA A 412 48.85 -34.04 100.11
N GLY A 413 49.89 -33.21 100.32
CA GLY A 413 50.94 -33.47 101.32
C GLY A 413 51.90 -34.60 100.94
N THR A 414 51.97 -34.97 99.66
CA THR A 414 53.00 -35.90 99.16
C THR A 414 54.40 -35.26 99.27
N PRO A 415 55.38 -35.89 99.95
CA PRO A 415 56.66 -35.27 100.27
C PRO A 415 57.60 -35.16 99.06
N PRO A 416 58.59 -34.27 99.14
CA PRO A 416 58.53 -32.92 98.58
C PRO A 416 58.51 -32.93 97.04
N VAL A 417 57.69 -32.08 96.44
CA VAL A 417 57.88 -31.67 95.04
C VAL A 417 59.21 -30.92 94.99
N ASP A 418 60.28 -31.64 94.66
CA ASP A 418 61.62 -31.05 94.53
C ASP A 418 61.56 -29.95 93.46
N SER A 419 62.33 -28.90 93.67
CA SER A 419 62.66 -27.89 92.68
C SER A 419 63.14 -28.44 91.33
N GLU A 420 63.58 -29.70 91.29
CA GLU A 420 63.98 -30.43 90.09
C GLU A 420 62.88 -31.25 89.41
N ASP A 421 61.60 -31.17 89.83
CA ASP A 421 60.51 -31.90 89.16
C ASP A 421 60.39 -31.49 87.66
N PRO A 422 60.53 -32.45 86.71
CA PRO A 422 60.54 -32.15 85.28
C PRO A 422 59.23 -31.55 84.77
N ARG A 423 58.12 -31.69 85.51
CA ARG A 423 56.82 -31.10 85.18
C ARG A 423 56.86 -29.57 85.28
N PHE A 424 57.66 -28.97 86.16
CA PHE A 424 57.83 -27.50 86.20
C PHE A 424 58.45 -26.98 84.90
N LEU A 425 59.53 -27.61 84.46
CA LEU A 425 60.19 -27.21 83.21
C LEU A 425 59.27 -27.44 82.02
N ARG A 426 58.59 -28.59 81.97
CA ARG A 426 57.65 -28.92 80.89
C ARG A 426 56.46 -27.96 80.85
N GLY A 427 55.88 -27.60 82.00
CA GLY A 427 54.80 -26.63 82.11
C GLY A 427 55.21 -25.22 81.65
N LYS A 428 56.42 -24.77 82.02
CA LYS A 428 57.00 -23.50 81.55
C LYS A 428 57.25 -23.51 80.04
N ILE A 429 57.78 -24.60 79.49
CA ILE A 429 57.95 -24.75 78.04
C ILE A 429 56.60 -24.66 77.33
N TYR A 430 55.57 -25.35 77.82
CA TYR A 430 54.23 -25.26 77.25
C TYR A 430 53.64 -23.84 77.33
N ALA A 431 53.88 -23.10 78.42
CA ALA A 431 53.45 -21.71 78.53
C ALA A 431 54.17 -20.80 77.52
N TRP A 432 55.50 -20.91 77.38
CA TRP A 432 56.26 -20.15 76.38
C TRP A 432 55.86 -20.48 74.95
N VAL A 433 55.58 -21.76 74.66
CA VAL A 433 55.05 -22.19 73.36
C VAL A 433 53.67 -21.61 73.12
N ALA A 434 52.79 -21.58 74.14
CA ALA A 434 51.46 -21.00 74.02
C ALA A 434 51.52 -19.49 73.69
N ASP A 435 52.30 -18.73 74.45
CA ASP A 435 52.45 -17.28 74.22
C ASP A 435 53.03 -16.99 72.83
N GLY A 436 54.09 -17.69 72.43
CA GLY A 436 54.69 -17.56 71.11
C GLY A 436 53.71 -17.92 69.99
N ALA A 437 52.93 -18.99 70.17
CA ALA A 437 51.92 -19.41 69.21
C ALA A 437 50.76 -18.42 69.10
N PHE A 438 50.29 -17.81 70.21
CA PHE A 438 49.25 -16.78 70.14
C PHE A 438 49.73 -15.51 69.42
N VAL A 439 50.97 -15.07 69.67
CA VAL A 439 51.55 -13.91 68.96
C VAL A 439 51.64 -14.20 67.45
N LEU A 440 52.19 -15.36 67.06
CA LEU A 440 52.29 -15.75 65.65
C LEU A 440 50.90 -15.94 65.01
N GLY A 441 49.95 -16.52 65.74
CA GLY A 441 48.56 -16.69 65.32
C GLY A 441 47.87 -15.37 65.07
N GLY A 442 48.07 -14.37 65.95
CA GLY A 442 47.53 -13.02 65.79
C GLY A 442 48.12 -12.27 64.59
N VAL A 443 49.45 -12.31 64.41
CA VAL A 443 50.11 -11.66 63.25
C VAL A 443 49.68 -12.29 61.93
N THR A 444 49.58 -13.62 61.87
CA THR A 444 49.11 -14.34 60.67
C THR A 444 47.64 -14.09 60.41
N ALA A 445 46.79 -13.95 61.44
CA ALA A 445 45.38 -13.57 61.29
C ALA A 445 45.24 -12.17 60.67
N LEU A 446 45.98 -11.17 61.18
CA LEU A 446 45.98 -9.81 60.63
C LEU A 446 46.48 -9.78 59.18
N THR A 447 47.49 -10.59 58.87
CA THR A 447 47.99 -10.76 57.50
C THR A 447 46.94 -11.38 56.58
N ALA A 448 46.18 -12.36 57.06
CA ALA A 448 45.08 -12.98 56.32
C ALA A 448 43.94 -11.99 56.01
N ILE A 449 43.58 -11.14 56.98
CA ILE A 449 42.61 -10.05 56.79
C ILE A 449 43.11 -9.09 55.72
N TYR A 450 44.38 -8.66 55.79
CA TYR A 450 44.99 -7.81 54.78
C TYR A 450 44.92 -8.43 53.38
N TYR A 451 45.29 -9.71 53.23
CA TYR A 451 45.19 -10.41 51.94
C TYR A 451 43.76 -10.61 51.44
N THR A 452 42.76 -10.59 52.32
CA THR A 452 41.35 -10.71 51.94
C THR A 452 40.84 -9.46 51.22
N PHE A 453 41.26 -8.28 51.66
CA PHE A 453 40.79 -6.99 51.14
C PHE A 453 41.75 -6.32 50.16
N ARG A 454 43.00 -6.76 50.08
CA ARG A 454 43.97 -6.23 49.12
C ARG A 454 43.53 -6.55 47.69
N ASP A 455 43.20 -5.52 46.93
CA ASP A 455 42.95 -5.68 45.50
C ASP A 455 44.29 -5.93 44.77
N LYS A 456 44.51 -7.17 44.32
CA LYS A 456 45.67 -7.57 43.52
C LYS A 456 45.27 -7.65 42.04
N GLY A 457 46.24 -7.45 41.16
CA GLY A 457 46.10 -7.63 39.71
C GLY A 457 45.73 -6.36 38.95
N LEU A 458 46.04 -6.38 37.65
CA LEU A 458 45.77 -5.27 36.74
C LEU A 458 44.26 -4.95 36.69
N PRO A 459 43.87 -3.68 36.51
CA PRO A 459 42.49 -3.33 36.24
C PRO A 459 42.07 -3.83 34.85
N SER A 460 40.78 -4.06 34.64
CA SER A 460 40.24 -4.23 33.29
C SER A 460 40.39 -2.92 32.52
N THR A 461 40.86 -2.99 31.29
CA THR A 461 41.13 -1.81 30.45
C THR A 461 40.28 -1.85 29.19
N ALA A 462 40.12 -0.69 28.54
CA ALA A 462 39.59 -0.64 27.19
C ALA A 462 40.23 0.50 26.41
N ILE A 463 40.32 0.30 25.10
CA ILE A 463 40.66 1.33 24.12
C ILE A 463 39.35 1.80 23.50
N LEU A 464 39.18 3.11 23.38
CA LEU A 464 38.01 3.74 22.77
C LEU A 464 38.44 4.38 21.45
N ASP A 465 37.84 3.91 20.37
CA ASP A 465 38.01 4.47 19.04
C ASP A 465 36.65 5.03 18.60
N VAL A 466 36.60 6.28 18.14
CA VAL A 466 35.36 6.91 17.65
C VAL A 466 35.53 7.15 16.16
N GLY A 467 34.75 6.45 15.34
CA GLY A 467 34.73 6.61 13.90
C GLY A 467 33.44 7.24 13.41
N ALA A 468 33.50 8.00 12.32
CA ALA A 468 32.29 8.48 11.65
C ALA A 468 31.63 7.33 10.88
N VAL A 469 30.30 7.23 10.95
CA VAL A 469 29.54 6.23 10.22
C VAL A 469 29.13 6.81 8.87
N GLY A 470 29.67 6.25 7.79
CA GLY A 470 29.28 6.52 6.42
C GLY A 470 28.45 5.37 5.85
N PHE A 471 27.60 5.68 4.88
CA PHE A 471 26.93 4.66 4.07
C PHE A 471 27.43 4.80 2.64
N SER A 472 28.02 3.73 2.10
CA SER A 472 28.49 3.66 0.72
C SER A 472 27.67 2.62 -0.05
N PRO A 473 27.22 2.92 -1.28
CA PRO A 473 26.54 1.94 -2.10
C PRO A 473 27.50 0.78 -2.43
N GLN A 474 27.06 -0.45 -2.18
CA GLN A 474 27.79 -1.67 -2.50
C GLN A 474 27.02 -2.47 -3.55
N VAL A 475 27.71 -2.85 -4.61
CA VAL A 475 27.17 -3.65 -5.70
C VAL A 475 28.05 -4.88 -5.88
N GLY A 476 27.47 -6.05 -5.67
CA GLY A 476 28.07 -7.35 -5.94
C GLY A 476 27.35 -8.09 -7.06
N PRO A 477 27.88 -9.24 -7.52
CA PRO A 477 27.32 -10.00 -8.65
C PRO A 477 25.88 -10.48 -8.45
N THR A 478 25.41 -10.55 -7.20
CA THR A 478 24.08 -11.05 -6.80
C THR A 478 23.34 -10.11 -5.85
N TYR A 479 23.87 -8.91 -5.55
CA TYR A 479 23.22 -7.97 -4.63
C TYR A 479 23.59 -6.52 -4.96
N ALA A 480 22.67 -5.60 -4.68
CA ALA A 480 22.93 -4.17 -4.61
C ALA A 480 22.30 -3.65 -3.31
N GLY A 481 23.04 -2.86 -2.55
CA GLY A 481 22.60 -2.34 -1.27
C GLY A 481 23.48 -1.22 -0.73
N LEU A 482 23.20 -0.75 0.48
CA LEU A 482 24.06 0.19 1.20
C LEU A 482 24.94 -0.59 2.17
N GLY A 483 26.26 -0.51 1.98
CA GLY A 483 27.24 -0.92 2.98
C GLY A 483 27.46 0.22 3.97
N MET A 484 27.54 -0.11 5.25
CA MET A 484 27.91 0.84 6.28
C MET A 484 29.43 0.72 6.51
N GLU A 485 30.12 1.84 6.38
CA GLU A 485 31.56 1.94 6.55
C GLU A 485 31.84 2.84 7.74
N VAL A 486 32.78 2.43 8.60
CA VAL A 486 33.24 3.25 9.71
C VAL A 486 34.62 3.77 9.34
N SER A 487 34.75 5.09 9.16
CA SER A 487 36.05 5.72 8.98
C SER A 487 36.66 5.97 10.37
N TRP A 488 37.70 5.21 10.70
CA TRP A 488 38.41 5.26 11.98
C TRP A 488 39.47 6.35 12.03
#